data_AF-A0A953CBP1-F1
#
_entry.id   AF-A0A953CBP1-F1
#
_cell.length_a   1.000
_cell.length_b   1.000
_cell.length_c   1.000
_cell.angle_alpha   90.00
_cell.angle_beta   90.00
_cell.angle_gamma   90.00
#
_symmetry.space_group_name_H-M   'P 1'
#
loop_
_entity.id
_entity.type
_entity.pdbx_description
1 polymer ?
#
loop_
_entity_poly.entity_id
_entity_poly.type
_entity_poly.pdbx_seq_one_letter_code
_entity_poly.pdbx_strand_id
1 'polypeptide(L)'
;MNATMQATRFWIEIIAALTIALAIGAVMYQRFQQNNSPVSIRTIQLLAIAVLAPLILILGLERVLEPSAVGALIGALLGYLLSGIGDERS
;
A
#
# COMPACT_ATOMS: atom_id res chain seq x y z
N MET A 1 -0.55 -23.98 17.88
CA MET A 1 -1.04 -22.71 17.31
C MET A 1 -2.55 -22.83 17.20
N ASN A 2 -3.32 -21.97 17.88
CA ASN A 2 -4.78 -22.12 17.95
C ASN A 2 -5.40 -21.90 16.56
N ALA A 3 -6.37 -22.74 16.17
CA ALA A 3 -7.04 -22.67 14.87
C ALA A 3 -7.63 -21.28 14.57
N THR A 4 -8.04 -20.56 15.62
CA THR A 4 -8.54 -19.18 15.54
C THR A 4 -7.49 -18.20 15.00
N MET A 5 -6.22 -18.32 15.39
CA MET A 5 -5.14 -17.42 14.94
C MET A 5 -4.79 -17.61 13.46
N GLN A 6 -4.91 -18.83 12.94
CA GLN A 6 -4.72 -19.08 11.51
C GLN A 6 -5.86 -18.48 10.69
N ALA A 7 -7.11 -18.66 11.15
CA ALA A 7 -8.28 -18.07 10.51
C ALA A 7 -8.19 -16.53 10.45
N THR A 8 -7.77 -15.87 11.53
CA THR A 8 -7.60 -14.41 11.55
C THR A 8 -6.56 -13.94 10.54
N ARG A 9 -5.39 -14.59 10.47
CA ARG A 9 -4.33 -14.22 9.50
C ARG A 9 -4.81 -14.34 8.06
N PHE A 10 -5.47 -15.44 7.74
CA PHE A 10 -6.02 -15.71 6.42
C PHE A 10 -6.98 -14.59 5.96
N TRP A 11 -7.90 -14.17 6.83
CA TRP A 11 -8.82 -13.08 6.49
C TRP A 11 -8.11 -11.73 6.32
N ILE A 12 -7.09 -11.44 7.14
CA ILE A 12 -6.29 -10.21 6.98
C ILE A 12 -5.56 -10.21 5.63
N GLU A 13 -4.96 -11.34 5.25
CA GLU A 13 -4.26 -11.50 3.97
C GLU A 13 -5.20 -11.33 2.78
N ILE A 14 -6.41 -11.90 2.84
CA ILE A 14 -7.45 -11.69 1.81
C ILE A 14 -7.81 -10.22 1.69
N ILE A 15 -8.10 -9.54 2.81
CA ILE A 15 -8.48 -8.13 2.79
C ILE A 15 -7.34 -7.26 2.25
N ALA A 16 -6.10 -7.54 2.66
CA ALA A 16 -4.91 -6.85 2.17
C ALA A 16 -4.71 -7.06 0.66
N ALA A 17 -4.82 -8.30 0.18
CA ALA A 17 -4.69 -8.62 -1.25
C ALA A 17 -5.80 -7.98 -2.09
N LEU A 18 -7.04 -7.98 -1.60
CA LEU A 18 -8.16 -7.28 -2.25
C LEU A 18 -7.93 -5.77 -2.29
N THR A 19 -7.36 -5.18 -1.24
CA THR A 19 -7.03 -3.75 -1.19
C THR A 19 -6.04 -3.38 -2.30
N ILE A 20 -5.02 -4.21 -2.56
CA ILE A 20 -4.05 -4.01 -3.65
C ILE A 20 -4.77 -4.01 -5.00
N ALA A 21 -5.59 -5.04 -5.27
CA ALA A 21 -6.32 -5.17 -6.52
C ALA A 21 -7.30 -3.99 -6.74
N LEU A 22 -8.02 -3.59 -5.69
CA LEU A 22 -8.94 -2.45 -5.72
C LEU A 22 -8.20 -1.12 -5.94
N ALA A 23 -7.03 -0.92 -5.34
CA ALA A 23 -6.24 0.30 -5.52
C ALA A 23 -5.79 0.48 -6.98
N ILE A 24 -5.27 -0.59 -7.58
CA ILE A 24 -4.86 -0.60 -8.99
C ILE A 24 -6.10 -0.37 -9.88
N GLY A 25 -7.19 -1.11 -9.63
CA GLY A 25 -8.44 -0.98 -10.37
C GLY A 25 -9.04 0.43 -10.29
N ALA A 26 -9.01 1.07 -9.11
CA ALA A 26 -9.49 2.43 -8.91
C ALA A 26 -8.69 3.46 -9.71
N VAL A 27 -7.35 3.34 -9.74
CA VAL A 27 -6.51 4.22 -10.56
C VAL A 27 -6.74 3.98 -12.05
N MET A 28 -6.86 2.73 -12.49
CA MET A 28 -7.19 2.42 -13.89
C MET A 28 -8.56 2.99 -14.27
N TYR A 29 -9.58 2.80 -13.44
CA TYR A 29 -10.91 3.37 -13.66
C TYR A 29 -10.89 4.90 -13.74
N GLN A 30 -10.16 5.55 -12.83
CA GLN A 30 -9.96 7.00 -12.87
C GLN A 30 -9.32 7.44 -14.20
N ARG A 31 -8.30 6.72 -14.68
CA ARG A 31 -7.63 7.00 -15.95
C ARG A 31 -8.58 6.89 -17.14
N PHE A 32 -9.40 5.84 -17.17
CA PHE A 32 -10.40 5.67 -18.22
C PHE A 32 -11.43 6.81 -18.23
N GLN A 33 -11.90 7.24 -17.06
CA GLN A 33 -12.88 8.34 -16.98
C GLN A 33 -12.28 9.72 -17.31
N GLN A 34 -10.98 9.92 -17.09
CA GLN A 34 -10.31 11.20 -17.32
C GLN A 34 -9.61 11.29 -18.69
N ASN A 35 -10.00 10.46 -19.68
CA ASN A 35 -9.42 10.44 -21.03
C ASN A 35 -7.88 10.38 -21.03
N ASN A 36 -7.28 9.53 -20.17
CA ASN A 36 -5.83 9.39 -20.04
C ASN A 36 -5.08 10.67 -19.65
N SER A 37 -5.75 11.63 -18.97
CA SER A 37 -5.09 12.79 -18.37
C SER A 37 -3.90 12.38 -17.49
N PRO A 38 -2.83 13.18 -17.41
CA PRO A 38 -1.64 12.86 -16.61
C PRO A 38 -1.99 12.52 -15.15
N VAL A 39 -1.30 11.54 -14.59
CA VAL A 39 -1.50 11.16 -13.18
C VAL A 39 -0.77 12.14 -12.30
N SER A 40 -1.50 12.71 -11.34
CA SER A 40 -0.92 13.61 -10.35
C SER A 40 0.08 12.86 -9.46
N ILE A 41 1.11 13.56 -8.98
CA ILE A 41 2.08 13.02 -8.03
C ILE A 41 1.38 12.45 -6.79
N ARG A 42 0.33 13.13 -6.30
CA ARG A 42 -0.47 12.66 -5.16
C ARG A 42 -1.20 11.34 -5.45
N THR A 43 -1.68 11.13 -6.67
CA THR A 43 -2.29 9.85 -7.07
C THR A 43 -1.26 8.72 -7.06
N ILE A 44 -0.02 8.98 -7.48
CA ILE A 44 1.07 7.99 -7.40
C ILE A 44 1.41 7.70 -5.94
N GLN A 45 1.48 8.72 -5.09
CA GLN A 45 1.73 8.54 -3.65
C GLN A 45 0.65 7.69 -2.98
N LEU A 46 -0.62 7.98 -3.25
CA LEU A 46 -1.75 7.20 -2.75
C LEU A 46 -1.70 5.75 -3.25
N LEU A 47 -1.44 5.54 -4.55
CA LEU A 47 -1.31 4.20 -5.12
C LEU A 47 -0.15 3.43 -4.48
N ALA A 48 1.00 4.07 -4.28
CA ALA A 48 2.15 3.45 -3.64
C ALA A 48 1.81 2.99 -2.22
N ILE A 49 1.11 3.79 -1.42
CA ILE A 49 0.70 3.40 -0.06
C ILE A 49 -0.34 2.29 -0.10
N ALA A 50 -1.36 2.43 -0.94
CA ALA A 50 -2.45 1.48 -1.05
C ALA A 50 -2.00 0.10 -1.57
N VAL A 51 -0.81 0.03 -2.21
CA VAL A 51 -0.18 -1.22 -2.63
C VAL A 51 0.88 -1.70 -1.63
N LEU A 52 1.82 -0.83 -1.24
CA LEU A 52 3.00 -1.23 -0.45
C LEU A 52 2.65 -1.50 1.01
N ALA A 53 1.74 -0.74 1.63
CA ALA A 53 1.36 -0.98 3.02
C ALA A 53 0.71 -2.37 3.23
N PRO A 54 -0.32 -2.78 2.45
CA PRO A 54 -0.86 -4.13 2.57
C PRO A 54 0.14 -5.22 2.15
N LEU A 55 1.03 -4.94 1.19
CA LEU A 55 2.08 -5.89 0.80
C LEU A 55 3.07 -6.15 1.95
N ILE A 56 3.56 -5.10 2.62
CA ILE A 56 4.45 -5.23 3.78
C ILE A 56 3.75 -5.97 4.92
N LEU A 57 2.45 -5.72 5.11
CA LEU A 57 1.65 -6.43 6.12
C LEU A 57 1.59 -7.93 5.83
N ILE A 58 1.26 -8.34 4.60
CA ILE A 58 1.21 -9.76 4.19
C ILE A 58 2.58 -10.41 4.40
N LEU A 59 3.63 -9.81 3.83
CA LEU A 59 4.98 -10.37 3.91
C LEU A 59 5.53 -10.42 5.35
N GLY A 60 5.15 -9.47 6.20
CA GLY A 60 5.47 -9.47 7.63
C GLY A 60 4.71 -10.56 8.40
N LEU A 61 3.45 -10.82 8.07
CA LEU A 61 2.65 -11.89 8.67
C LEU A 61 3.15 -13.29 8.28
N GLU A 62 3.58 -13.45 7.03
CA GLU A 62 4.20 -14.66 6.48
C GLU A 62 5.64 -14.88 6.99
N ARG A 63 6.20 -13.90 7.74
CA ARG A 63 7.59 -13.91 8.23
C ARG A 63 8.63 -14.02 7.11
N VAL A 64 8.31 -13.54 5.92
CA VAL A 64 9.25 -13.40 4.80
C VAL A 64 10.19 -12.23 5.03
N LEU A 65 9.70 -11.17 5.71
CA LEU A 65 10.51 -10.00 6.07
C LEU A 65 11.05 -10.12 7.49
N GLU A 66 12.34 -9.78 7.65
CA GLU A 66 12.92 -9.56 8.96
C GLU A 66 12.29 -8.33 9.65
N PRO A 67 12.18 -8.29 10.98
CA PRO A 67 11.62 -7.13 11.70
C PRO A 67 12.33 -5.80 11.39
N SER A 68 13.65 -5.84 11.17
CA SER A 68 14.47 -4.71 10.72
C SER A 68 14.03 -4.19 9.35
N ALA A 69 13.79 -5.09 8.41
CA ALA A 69 13.32 -4.76 7.06
C ALA A 69 11.90 -4.16 7.09
N VAL A 70 11.00 -4.69 7.92
CA VAL A 70 9.65 -4.13 8.09
C VAL A 70 9.73 -2.67 8.59
N GLY A 71 10.56 -2.41 9.61
CA GLY A 71 10.76 -1.05 10.12
C GLY A 71 11.33 -0.10 9.06
N ALA A 72 12.33 -0.54 8.30
CA ALA A 72 12.92 0.24 7.22
C ALA A 72 11.91 0.57 6.11
N LEU A 73 11.09 -0.41 5.69
CA LEU A 73 10.08 -0.22 4.64
C LEU A 73 8.95 0.70 5.10
N ILE A 74 8.50 0.59 6.36
CA ILE A 74 7.52 1.52 6.93
C ILE A 74 8.10 2.93 6.99
N GLY A 75 9.35 3.09 7.44
CA GLY A 75 10.03 4.38 7.46
C GLY A 75 10.16 5.01 6.07
N ALA A 76 10.54 4.22 5.07
CA ALA A 76 10.61 4.66 3.68
C ALA A 76 9.24 5.08 3.12
N LEU A 77 8.17 4.33 3.43
CA LEU A 77 6.81 4.69 3.04
C LEU A 77 6.36 6.01 3.65
N LEU A 78 6.59 6.19 4.95
CA LEU A 78 6.26 7.44 5.64
C LEU A 78 7.08 8.60 5.07
N GLY A 79 8.38 8.40 4.83
CA GLY A 79 9.24 9.40 4.19
C GLY A 79 8.72 9.82 2.81
N TYR A 80 8.32 8.85 1.98
CA TYR A 80 7.75 9.12 0.66
C TYR A 80 6.37 9.80 0.71
N LEU A 81 5.54 9.46 1.70
CA LEU A 81 4.26 10.12 1.91
C LEU A 81 4.46 11.59 2.34
N LEU A 82 5.41 11.82 3.22
CA LEU A 82 5.71 13.15 3.76
C LEU A 82 6.55 14.01 2.81
N SER A 83 7.20 13.43 1.80
CA SER A 83 8.09 14.17 0.89
C SER A 83 7.39 15.26 0.07
N GLY A 84 6.06 15.19 -0.06
CA GLY A 84 5.25 16.22 -0.72
C GLY A 84 4.78 17.33 0.22
N ILE A 85 4.93 17.19 1.54
CA ILE A 85 4.49 18.19 2.52
C ILE A 85 5.57 19.27 2.61
N GLY A 86 5.37 20.38 1.91
CA GLY A 86 6.27 21.54 1.93
C GLY A 86 6.48 22.21 0.57
N ASP A 87 6.19 21.49 -0.52
CA ASP A 87 6.39 21.97 -1.90
C ASP A 87 5.19 22.79 -2.43
N GLU A 88 4.21 23.08 -1.57
CA GLU A 88 2.98 23.82 -1.90
C GLU A 88 3.16 25.35 -1.89
N ARG A 89 4.40 25.85 -1.85
CA ARG A 89 4.74 27.28 -1.97
C ARG A 89 6.09 27.49 -2.67
N SER A 90 6.12 27.42 -3.99
CA SER A 90 7.13 28.10 -4.83
C SER A 90 6.49 28.55 -6.14
#